data_AF-A0A380DRF5-F1
#
_entry.id   AF-A0A380DRF5-F1
#
_cell.length_a   1.000
_cell.length_b   1.000
_cell.length_c   1.000
_cell.angle_alpha   90.00
_cell.angle_beta   90.00
_cell.angle_gamma   90.00
#
_symmetry.space_group_name_H-M   'P 1'
#
loop_
_entity.id
_entity.type
_entity.pdbx_description
1 polymer ?
#
loop_
_entity_poly.entity_id
_entity_poly.type
_entity_poly.pdbx_seq_one_letter_code
_entity_poly.pdbx_strand_id
1 'polypeptide(L)'
;MEVDGHRADVLFRNGLAEAKVKYFDQTLETIIELSKRHDLYIVTNGVTETQKRRLNQTPLHKYIKKIFISEETGYQKPNPEFFNYVFNDIGEDERQRSIIVGDSLTSDILGGINAGIATCWFNFRGFDHNPGIIPDYEINSWKQLNDIVR
;
A
#
# COMPACT_ATOMS: atom_id res chain seq x y z
N MET A 1 3.02 2.39 -38.95
CA MET A 1 2.54 3.35 -37.93
C MET A 1 3.50 3.22 -36.76
N GLU A 2 4.40 4.19 -36.59
CA GLU A 2 5.34 4.19 -35.46
C GLU A 2 4.58 4.61 -34.20
N VAL A 3 4.59 3.76 -33.18
CA VAL A 3 3.97 4.08 -31.89
C VAL A 3 5.04 4.67 -30.99
N ASP A 4 4.88 5.94 -30.62
CA ASP A 4 5.70 6.57 -29.58
C ASP A 4 5.29 6.01 -28.21
N GLY A 5 6.12 5.08 -27.70
CA GLY A 5 5.88 4.44 -26.41
C GLY A 5 5.90 5.40 -25.24
N HIS A 6 6.69 6.47 -25.30
CA HIS A 6 6.73 7.48 -24.23
C HIS A 6 5.42 8.27 -24.20
N ARG A 7 4.94 8.71 -25.37
CA ARG A 7 3.65 9.39 -25.48
C ARG A 7 2.48 8.50 -25.05
N ALA A 8 2.51 7.21 -25.39
CA ALA A 8 1.49 6.26 -24.97
C ALA A 8 1.46 6.08 -23.44
N ASP A 9 2.63 5.96 -22.82
CA ASP A 9 2.78 5.88 -21.36
C ASP A 9 2.28 7.15 -20.65
N VAL A 10 2.65 8.34 -21.14
CA VAL A 10 2.16 9.62 -20.60
C VAL A 10 0.63 9.72 -20.69
N LEU A 11 0.04 9.38 -21.83
CA LEU A 11 -1.42 9.38 -22.00
C LEU A 11 -2.12 8.40 -21.05
N PHE A 12 -1.56 7.19 -20.90
CA PHE A 12 -2.09 6.18 -20.00
C PHE A 12 -2.03 6.64 -18.53
N ARG A 13 -0.89 7.17 -18.08
CA ARG A 13 -0.70 7.65 -16.70
C ARG A 13 -1.60 8.84 -16.38
N ASN A 14 -1.78 9.77 -17.31
CA ASN A 14 -2.71 10.90 -17.15
C ASN A 14 -4.14 10.39 -17.02
N GLY A 15 -4.56 9.46 -17.88
CA GLY A 15 -5.88 8.83 -17.77
C GLY A 15 -6.11 8.14 -16.43
N LEU A 16 -5.10 7.42 -15.89
CA LEU A 16 -5.18 6.81 -14.56
C LEU A 16 -5.25 7.84 -13.43
N ALA A 17 -4.54 8.97 -13.56
CA ALA A 17 -4.52 10.02 -12.57
C ALA A 17 -5.84 10.81 -12.55
N GLU A 18 -6.51 10.98 -13.68
CA GLU A 18 -7.79 11.70 -13.81
C GLU A 18 -9.01 10.82 -13.54
N ALA A 19 -8.88 9.50 -13.67
CA ALA A 19 -9.96 8.57 -13.43
C ALA A 19 -10.49 8.69 -12.00
N LYS A 20 -11.82 8.79 -11.87
CA LYS A 20 -12.51 8.83 -10.57
C LYS A 20 -12.07 7.63 -9.72
N VAL A 21 -11.43 7.93 -8.59
CA VAL A 21 -10.97 6.89 -7.67
C VAL A 21 -12.17 6.17 -7.07
N LYS A 22 -12.12 4.84 -7.12
CA LYS A 22 -13.03 3.93 -6.42
C LYS A 22 -12.23 3.15 -5.39
N TYR A 23 -12.86 2.87 -4.27
CA TYR A 23 -12.35 2.03 -3.20
C TYR A 23 -13.46 1.08 -2.76
N PHE A 24 -13.08 -0.01 -2.10
CA PHE A 24 -14.03 -0.99 -1.59
C PHE A 24 -14.94 -0.37 -0.54
N ASP A 25 -16.11 -0.97 -0.35
CA ASP A 25 -17.00 -0.60 0.74
C ASP A 25 -16.26 -0.65 2.09
N GLN A 26 -16.65 0.23 3.01
CA GLN A 26 -16.04 0.37 4.34
C GLN A 26 -14.58 0.83 4.38
N THR A 27 -13.91 1.05 3.23
CA THR A 27 -12.52 1.57 3.22
C THR A 27 -12.40 2.87 4.02
N LEU A 28 -13.28 3.85 3.75
CA LEU A 28 -13.21 5.16 4.43
C LEU A 28 -13.49 5.04 5.93
N GLU A 29 -14.51 4.27 6.32
CA GLU A 29 -14.87 4.04 7.72
C GLU A 29 -13.71 3.37 8.49
N THR A 30 -13.11 2.34 7.89
CA THR A 30 -11.99 1.60 8.48
C THR A 30 -10.77 2.52 8.65
N ILE A 31 -10.42 3.30 7.64
CA ILE A 31 -9.31 4.26 7.72
C ILE A 31 -9.56 5.34 8.77
N ILE A 32 -10.80 5.87 8.87
CA ILE A 32 -11.17 6.83 9.91
C ILE A 32 -10.98 6.21 11.30
N GLU A 33 -11.47 4.99 11.51
CA GLU A 33 -11.37 4.33 12.81
C GLU A 33 -9.92 4.04 13.21
N LEU A 34 -9.13 3.49 12.29
CA LEU A 34 -7.72 3.21 12.54
C LEU A 34 -6.92 4.49 12.81
N SER A 35 -7.20 5.59 12.11
CA SER A 35 -6.49 6.88 12.28
C SER A 35 -6.65 7.51 13.66
N LYS A 36 -7.63 7.07 14.46
CA LYS A 36 -7.80 7.55 15.85
C LYS A 36 -6.74 7.00 16.79
N ARG A 37 -6.09 5.88 16.43
CA ARG A 37 -5.20 5.10 17.30
C ARG A 37 -3.86 4.77 16.65
N HIS A 38 -3.76 4.88 15.33
CA HIS A 38 -2.59 4.47 14.57
C HIS A 38 -2.18 5.54 13.57
N ASP A 39 -0.87 5.58 13.32
CA ASP A 39 -0.30 6.34 12.23
C ASP A 39 -0.48 5.56 10.93
N LEU A 40 -1.09 6.20 9.92
CA LEU A 40 -1.37 5.54 8.65
C LEU A 40 -0.45 6.06 7.55
N TYR A 41 0.20 5.13 6.87
CA TYR A 41 1.12 5.39 5.77
C TYR A 41 0.69 4.60 4.54
N ILE A 42 0.93 5.15 3.35
CA ILE A 42 0.77 4.41 2.09
C ILE A 42 2.15 4.04 1.58
N VAL A 43 2.35 2.78 1.22
CA VAL A 43 3.59 2.27 0.61
C VAL A 43 3.28 1.67 -0.76
N THR A 44 3.88 2.16 -1.84
CA THR A 44 3.48 1.76 -3.20
C THR A 44 4.63 1.67 -4.20
N ASN A 45 4.59 0.65 -5.07
CA ASN A 45 5.49 0.53 -6.23
C ASN A 45 5.01 1.35 -7.46
N GLY A 46 4.13 2.34 -7.25
CA GLY A 46 3.51 3.13 -8.31
C GLY A 46 4.32 4.36 -8.73
N VAL A 47 3.80 5.08 -9.72
CA VAL A 47 4.34 6.36 -10.21
C VAL A 47 3.91 7.50 -9.28
N THR A 48 4.84 8.37 -8.93
CA THR A 48 4.67 9.42 -7.92
C THR A 48 3.48 10.34 -8.19
N GLU A 49 3.44 10.91 -9.39
CA GLU A 49 2.43 11.89 -9.78
C GLU A 49 1.02 11.28 -9.75
N THR A 50 0.88 10.06 -10.27
CA THR A 50 -0.40 9.34 -10.30
C THR A 50 -0.90 9.04 -8.88
N GLN A 51 -0.03 8.54 -8.00
CA GLN A 51 -0.45 8.12 -6.66
C GLN A 51 -0.82 9.32 -5.78
N LYS A 52 -0.05 10.42 -5.83
CA LYS A 52 -0.37 11.65 -5.11
C LYS A 52 -1.68 12.27 -5.61
N ARG A 53 -1.88 12.36 -6.94
CA ARG A 53 -3.13 12.90 -7.51
C ARG A 53 -4.35 12.07 -7.11
N ARG A 54 -4.25 10.74 -7.19
CA ARG A 54 -5.36 9.85 -6.82
C ARG A 54 -5.71 9.97 -5.34
N LEU A 55 -4.73 10.02 -4.43
CA LEU A 55 -5.03 10.19 -3.01
C LEU A 55 -5.75 11.52 -2.75
N ASN A 56 -5.26 12.61 -3.35
CA ASN A 56 -5.84 13.96 -3.19
C ASN A 56 -7.26 14.11 -3.73
N GLN A 57 -7.70 13.21 -4.61
CA GLN A 57 -9.11 13.14 -5.07
C GLN A 57 -10.05 12.45 -4.08
N THR A 58 -9.52 11.87 -3.00
CA THR A 58 -10.30 11.14 -2.01
C THR A 58 -10.26 11.84 -0.64
N PRO A 59 -11.25 11.63 0.23
CA PRO A 59 -11.18 12.10 1.61
C PRO A 59 -10.08 11.40 2.44
N LEU A 60 -9.49 10.32 1.93
CA LEU A 60 -8.47 9.53 2.63
C LEU A 60 -7.19 10.34 2.92
N HIS A 61 -6.84 11.32 2.08
CA HIS A 61 -5.63 12.12 2.25
C HIS A 61 -5.50 12.77 3.63
N LYS A 62 -6.62 13.04 4.31
CA LYS A 62 -6.65 13.66 5.64
C LYS A 62 -6.15 12.76 6.76
N TYR A 63 -6.16 11.44 6.53
CA TYR A 63 -5.85 10.43 7.53
C TYR A 63 -4.49 9.77 7.30
N ILE A 64 -3.88 9.99 6.13
CA ILE A 64 -2.59 9.42 5.76
C ILE A 64 -1.49 10.43 6.09
N LYS A 65 -0.57 10.07 6.98
CA LYS A 65 0.54 10.94 7.38
C LYS A 65 1.55 11.15 6.26
N LYS A 66 1.87 10.09 5.52
CA LYS A 66 2.82 10.13 4.41
C LYS A 66 2.60 9.01 3.41
N ILE A 67 2.99 9.26 2.16
CA ILE A 67 3.07 8.27 1.09
C ILE A 67 4.54 8.03 0.80
N PHE A 68 4.96 6.76 0.79
CA PHE A 68 6.26 6.30 0.33
C PHE A 68 6.10 5.59 -1.01
N ILE A 69 6.86 6.05 -2.00
CA ILE A 69 6.69 5.67 -3.39
C ILE A 69 8.03 5.15 -3.92
N SER A 70 8.04 3.95 -4.50
CA SER A 70 9.28 3.29 -4.95
C SER A 70 10.14 4.18 -5.85
N GLU A 71 9.52 4.92 -6.77
CA GLU A 71 10.15 5.87 -7.68
C GLU A 71 10.92 6.99 -6.95
N GLU A 72 10.43 7.45 -5.80
CA GLU A 72 11.12 8.47 -4.99
C GLU A 72 12.26 7.87 -4.17
N THR A 73 12.09 6.63 -3.71
CA THR A 73 13.07 5.96 -2.83
C THR A 73 14.21 5.29 -3.59
N GLY A 74 14.03 4.98 -4.87
CA GLY A 74 14.94 4.16 -5.67
C GLY A 74 14.88 2.66 -5.37
N TYR A 75 14.08 2.24 -4.39
CA TYR A 75 13.86 0.85 -4.01
C TYR A 75 12.40 0.47 -4.22
N GLN A 76 12.11 -0.81 -4.40
CA GLN A 76 10.74 -1.30 -4.57
C GLN A 76 10.48 -2.48 -3.64
N LYS A 77 9.23 -2.65 -3.23
CA LYS A 77 8.80 -3.90 -2.58
C LYS A 77 8.97 -5.07 -3.59
N PRO A 78 9.39 -6.27 -3.16
CA PRO A 78 9.56 -6.73 -1.78
C PRO A 78 10.97 -6.53 -1.20
N ASN A 79 11.81 -5.68 -1.79
CA ASN A 79 13.17 -5.48 -1.30
C ASN A 79 13.15 -4.81 0.08
N PRO A 80 13.89 -5.32 1.08
CA PRO A 80 13.89 -4.78 2.44
C PRO A 80 14.37 -3.33 2.50
N GLU A 81 15.20 -2.88 1.54
CA GLU A 81 15.68 -1.51 1.43
C GLU A 81 14.56 -0.49 1.31
N PHE A 82 13.45 -0.85 0.65
CA PHE A 82 12.27 0.01 0.59
C PHE A 82 11.70 0.25 1.99
N PHE A 83 11.56 -0.79 2.81
CA PHE A 83 11.06 -0.66 4.17
C PHE A 83 12.08 -0.01 5.11
N ASN A 84 13.38 -0.25 4.90
CA ASN A 84 14.43 0.46 5.63
C ASN A 84 14.36 1.97 5.37
N TYR A 85 14.10 2.39 4.12
CA TYR A 85 13.84 3.79 3.82
C TYR A 85 12.62 4.32 4.59
N VAL A 86 11.51 3.56 4.62
CA VAL A 86 10.30 3.93 5.37
C VAL A 86 10.61 4.12 6.86
N PHE A 87 11.24 3.14 7.50
CA PHE A 87 11.53 3.16 8.94
C PHE A 87 12.64 4.14 9.34
N ASN A 88 13.57 4.47 8.43
CA ASN A 88 14.49 5.58 8.65
C ASN A 88 13.77 6.93 8.75
N ASP A 89 12.60 7.07 8.10
CA ASP A 89 11.81 8.30 8.12
C ASP A 89 10.80 8.35 9.27
N ILE A 90 10.11 7.23 9.57
CA ILE A 90 9.08 7.18 10.62
C ILE A 90 9.61 6.77 12.00
N GLY A 91 10.84 6.26 12.07
CA GLY A 91 11.48 5.75 13.29
C GLY A 91 11.58 4.23 13.31
N GLU A 92 12.78 3.71 13.56
CA GLU A 92 13.05 2.26 13.59
C GLU A 92 12.35 1.55 14.76
N ASP A 93 12.09 2.25 15.86
CA ASP A 93 11.32 1.73 17.01
C ASP A 93 9.88 1.34 16.65
N GLU A 94 9.33 1.89 15.56
CA GLU A 94 7.99 1.59 15.07
C GLU A 94 7.93 0.27 14.29
N ARG A 95 9.08 -0.29 13.85
CA ARG A 95 9.11 -1.48 12.99
C ARG A 95 8.38 -2.66 13.62
N GLN A 96 8.69 -2.97 14.87
CA GLN A 96 8.07 -4.10 15.58
C GLN A 96 6.59 -3.87 15.95
N ARG A 97 6.09 -2.64 15.78
CA ARG A 97 4.70 -2.25 16.03
C ARG A 97 3.91 -2.00 14.74
N SER A 98 4.53 -2.23 13.60
CA SER A 98 3.97 -1.95 12.29
C SER A 98 3.42 -3.21 11.63
N ILE A 99 2.35 -3.02 10.87
CA ILE A 99 1.74 -4.03 10.03
C ILE A 99 1.61 -3.49 8.60
N ILE A 100 2.00 -4.27 7.60
CA ILE A 100 1.68 -3.99 6.21
C ILE A 100 0.37 -4.70 5.82
N VAL A 101 -0.55 -3.94 5.23
CA VAL A 101 -1.79 -4.45 4.66
C VAL A 101 -1.76 -4.26 3.15
N GLY A 102 -1.90 -5.33 2.37
CA GLY A 102 -1.81 -5.27 0.91
C GLY A 102 -2.39 -6.50 0.23
N ASP A 103 -2.67 -6.38 -1.07
CA ASP A 103 -3.28 -7.45 -1.87
C ASP A 103 -2.23 -8.32 -2.59
N SER A 104 -0.98 -7.86 -2.70
CA SER A 104 0.08 -8.59 -3.39
C SER A 104 0.88 -9.47 -2.43
N LEU A 105 0.78 -10.80 -2.57
CA LEU A 105 1.65 -11.74 -1.87
C LEU A 105 3.14 -11.46 -2.14
N THR A 106 3.51 -11.25 -3.39
CA THR A 106 4.91 -11.12 -3.81
C THR A 106 5.51 -9.75 -3.52
N SER A 107 4.71 -8.68 -3.46
CA SER A 107 5.21 -7.34 -3.17
C SER A 107 4.98 -6.97 -1.71
N ASP A 108 3.74 -7.03 -1.23
CA ASP A 108 3.39 -6.52 0.10
C ASP A 108 3.74 -7.52 1.19
N ILE A 109 3.29 -8.77 1.06
CA ILE A 109 3.44 -9.77 2.11
C ILE A 109 4.89 -10.25 2.20
N LEU A 110 5.48 -10.66 1.08
CA LEU A 110 6.91 -10.99 1.05
C LEU A 110 7.77 -9.78 1.46
N GLY A 111 7.37 -8.57 1.09
CA GLY A 111 8.05 -7.34 1.50
C GLY A 111 8.03 -7.14 3.01
N GLY A 112 6.87 -7.31 3.64
CA GLY A 112 6.73 -7.22 5.10
C GLY A 112 7.51 -8.31 5.84
N ILE A 113 7.46 -9.55 5.33
CA ILE A 113 8.25 -10.67 5.86
C ILE A 113 9.75 -10.35 5.79
N ASN A 114 10.24 -9.90 4.64
CA ASN A 114 11.65 -9.52 4.45
C ASN A 114 12.06 -8.34 5.35
N ALA A 115 11.12 -7.45 5.67
CA ALA A 115 11.33 -6.30 6.52
C ALA A 115 11.17 -6.60 8.02
N GLY A 116 10.73 -7.81 8.39
CA GLY A 116 10.48 -8.21 9.77
C GLY A 116 9.30 -7.48 10.43
N ILE A 117 8.25 -7.18 9.67
CA ILE A 117 7.01 -6.56 10.16
C ILE A 117 5.82 -7.49 9.98
N ALA A 118 4.76 -7.27 10.78
CA ALA A 118 3.54 -8.05 10.66
C ALA A 118 2.89 -7.85 9.28
N THR A 119 2.22 -8.87 8.78
CA THR A 119 1.64 -8.89 7.42
C THR A 119 0.17 -9.28 7.44
N CYS A 120 -0.65 -8.52 6.72
CA CYS A 120 -2.06 -8.80 6.54
C CYS A 120 -2.40 -8.81 5.04
N TRP A 121 -2.75 -9.98 4.53
CA TRP A 121 -3.10 -10.16 3.14
C TRP A 121 -4.58 -9.85 2.89
N PHE A 122 -4.86 -8.86 2.05
CA PHE A 122 -6.21 -8.55 1.59
C PHE A 122 -6.58 -9.39 0.37
N ASN A 123 -7.03 -10.62 0.62
CA ASN A 123 -7.38 -11.61 -0.39
C ASN A 123 -8.83 -11.48 -0.88
N PHE A 124 -9.24 -10.29 -1.34
CA PHE A 124 -10.61 -10.06 -1.81
C PHE A 124 -10.98 -10.84 -3.09
N ARG A 125 -9.99 -11.36 -3.80
CA ARG A 125 -10.18 -12.15 -5.03
C ARG A 125 -10.23 -13.66 -4.78
N GLY A 126 -9.95 -14.11 -3.56
CA GLY A 126 -9.91 -15.54 -3.21
C GLY A 126 -8.83 -16.28 -3.99
N PHE A 127 -7.65 -15.67 -4.14
CA PHE A 127 -6.51 -16.34 -4.73
C PHE A 127 -6.02 -17.49 -3.84
N ASP A 128 -5.45 -18.50 -4.47
CA ASP A 128 -4.84 -19.63 -3.77
C ASP A 128 -3.63 -19.18 -2.94
N HIS A 129 -3.42 -19.87 -1.83
CA HIS A 129 -2.27 -19.65 -0.96
C HIS A 129 -0.97 -20.04 -1.68
N ASN A 130 0.10 -19.28 -1.40
CA ASN A 130 1.45 -19.67 -1.80
C ASN A 130 2.17 -20.28 -0.58
N PRO A 131 2.53 -21.58 -0.59
CA PRO A 131 3.19 -22.20 0.57
C PRO A 131 4.57 -21.59 0.88
N GLY A 132 5.18 -20.84 -0.04
CA GLY A 132 6.43 -20.10 0.19
C GLY A 132 6.26 -18.68 0.74
N ILE A 133 5.03 -18.16 0.82
CA ILE A 133 4.74 -16.80 1.32
C ILE A 133 3.51 -16.89 2.23
N ILE A 134 3.75 -16.97 3.53
CA ILE A 134 2.70 -17.18 4.54
C ILE A 134 2.47 -15.83 5.26
N PRO A 135 1.32 -15.16 5.07
CA PRO A 135 0.99 -13.96 5.82
C PRO A 135 0.66 -14.31 7.28
N ASP A 136 0.86 -13.36 8.20
CA ASP A 136 0.43 -13.51 9.60
C ASP A 136 -1.10 -13.49 9.73
N TYR A 137 -1.75 -12.67 8.90
CA TYR A 137 -3.19 -12.52 8.84
C TYR A 137 -3.69 -12.50 7.40
N GLU A 138 -4.92 -12.97 7.20
CA GLU A 138 -5.63 -12.85 5.93
C GLU A 138 -7.04 -12.28 6.19
N ILE A 139 -7.43 -11.32 5.35
CA ILE A 139 -8.76 -10.72 5.36
C ILE A 139 -9.32 -10.68 3.95
N ASN A 140 -10.64 -10.80 3.82
CA ASN A 140 -11.36 -10.61 2.56
C ASN A 140 -12.29 -9.38 2.60
N SER A 141 -12.35 -8.69 3.75
CA SER A 141 -13.10 -7.45 3.94
C SER A 141 -12.35 -6.51 4.90
N TRP A 142 -12.39 -5.20 4.61
CA TRP A 142 -11.76 -4.17 5.44
C TRP A 142 -12.26 -4.15 6.89
N LYS A 143 -13.51 -4.56 7.13
CA LYS A 143 -14.07 -4.62 8.49
C LYS A 143 -13.25 -5.52 9.42
N GLN A 144 -12.71 -6.62 8.90
CA GLN A 144 -11.93 -7.60 9.68
C GLN A 144 -10.60 -7.02 10.17
N LEU A 145 -10.09 -5.96 9.51
CA LEU A 145 -8.82 -5.35 9.89
C LEU A 145 -8.87 -4.73 11.29
N ASN A 146 -10.02 -4.17 11.69
CA ASN A 146 -10.20 -3.58 13.03
C ASN A 146 -10.09 -4.61 14.16
N ASP A 147 -10.33 -5.90 13.86
CA ASP A 147 -10.22 -6.97 14.87
C ASP A 147 -8.76 -7.40 15.07
N ILE A 148 -7.92 -7.21 14.05
CA ILE A 148 -6.49 -7.54 14.01
C ILE A 148 -5.66 -6.42 14.64
N VAL A 149 -5.94 -5.18 14.27
CA VAL A 149 -5.17 -3.99 14.66
C VAL A 149 -5.94 -3.24 15.75
N ARG A 150 -5.59 -3.46 17.02
CA ARG A 150 -6.32 -2.98 18.20
C ARG A 150 -5.67 -1.80 18.91
#